data_AF-A0AAV3XBD1-F1
#
_entry.id   AF-A0AAV3XBD1-F1
#
_cell.length_a   1.000
_cell.length_b   1.000
_cell.length_c   1.000
_cell.angle_alpha   90.00
_cell.angle_beta   90.00
_cell.angle_gamma   90.00
#
_symmetry.space_group_name_H-M   'P 1'
#
loop_
_entity.id
_entity.type
_entity.pdbx_description
1 polymer ?
#
loop_
_entity_poly.entity_id
_entity_poly.type
_entity_poly.pdbx_seq_one_letter_code
_entity_poly.pdbx_strand_id
1 'polypeptide(L)'
;MDIEQAYQKCTERLMWACASLQARVEPRELAPITDLIVQPMTGPWRFFHTPQHIFKVGGTEDAIEVLAALFHDLVYVQVDCSINFQLSYYITPYTKEVKGQLVIREPSDLPADPMFEMVASVFGFVPGQVLQPFAGQNEFLSAVVAVKVLERFLQPEHLIQIVAGIEATIPFRSSSEDGLAVSDRLFQRLQVTCDKFNLNLSEEELFEAVKKAVRVSNRDVASFAHPNPAHFLANTWNLLPETNHNLINCSYTVRDYRLALQKMEGFMNFLRPEVIFRQYRGEPSDRAFKLWDSTARKNLEIAKLYLGSKLVAIAFIEALSSSIGPDVPLVIMMGNMPNGNCDSPRLENFIPVVANAYQPKNDLEREVMNLLEKGRAKSAKYDLEHSPLATFMVKSMGFEEMRCQCSRAKAFFKQELTAIDFISEFDPTVAKVLIDGVVKLFESHKSAISRMSWVKNRILWESCLNSSNSDSSANK
;
A
#
# COMPACT_ATOMS: atom_id res chain seq x y z
N MET A 1 -4.39 -6.36 15.76
CA MET A 1 -4.57 -7.72 16.31
C MET A 1 -3.27 -8.06 17.00
N ASP A 2 -3.36 -8.63 18.19
CA ASP A 2 -2.16 -9.09 18.90
C ASP A 2 -1.57 -10.33 18.21
N ILE A 3 -0.26 -10.55 18.36
CA ILE A 3 0.44 -11.64 17.69
C ILE A 3 -0.10 -12.99 18.17
N GLU A 4 -0.32 -13.19 19.47
CA GLU A 4 -0.87 -14.44 20.02
C GLU A 4 -2.25 -14.76 19.43
N GLN A 5 -3.09 -13.74 19.29
CA GLN A 5 -4.41 -13.88 18.64
C GLN A 5 -4.29 -14.25 17.16
N ALA A 6 -3.26 -13.77 16.46
CA ALA A 6 -3.01 -14.13 15.07
C ALA A 6 -2.65 -15.62 14.94
N TYR A 7 -1.75 -16.11 15.80
CA TYR A 7 -1.35 -17.53 15.85
C TYR A 7 -2.53 -18.44 16.19
N GLN A 8 -3.30 -18.10 17.23
CA GLN A 8 -4.47 -18.88 17.62
C GLN A 8 -5.49 -18.97 16.48
N LYS A 9 -5.87 -17.81 15.92
CA LYS A 9 -6.88 -17.76 14.87
C LYS A 9 -6.43 -18.45 13.59
N CYS A 10 -5.16 -18.33 13.20
CA CYS A 10 -4.62 -19.05 12.05
C CYS A 10 -4.68 -20.56 12.27
N THR A 11 -4.30 -21.04 13.46
CA THR A 11 -4.36 -22.47 13.81
C THR A 11 -5.79 -22.99 13.76
N GLU A 12 -6.74 -22.27 14.33
CA GLU A 12 -8.17 -22.64 14.30
C GLU A 12 -8.70 -22.72 12.86
N ARG A 13 -8.31 -21.77 11.99
CA ARG A 13 -8.68 -21.78 10.57
C ARG A 13 -8.10 -22.96 9.80
N LEU A 14 -6.82 -23.27 10.00
CA LEU A 14 -6.16 -24.42 9.40
C LEU A 14 -6.81 -25.73 9.84
N MET A 15 -7.03 -25.90 11.14
CA MET A 15 -7.68 -27.08 11.71
C MET A 15 -9.08 -27.28 11.12
N TRP A 16 -9.89 -26.23 11.13
CA TRP A 16 -11.25 -26.29 10.59
C TRP A 16 -11.27 -26.61 9.09
N ALA A 17 -10.41 -25.97 8.29
CA ALA A 17 -10.38 -26.19 6.86
C ALA A 17 -9.89 -27.61 6.49
N CYS A 18 -8.82 -28.08 7.14
CA CYS A 18 -8.32 -29.45 6.96
C CYS A 18 -9.38 -30.49 7.35
N ALA A 19 -10.05 -30.31 8.49
CA ALA A 19 -11.12 -31.21 8.94
C ALA A 19 -12.31 -31.22 7.96
N SER A 20 -12.69 -30.06 7.44
CA SER A 20 -13.77 -29.91 6.45
C SER A 20 -13.46 -30.60 5.12
N LEU A 21 -12.18 -30.66 4.75
CA LEU A 21 -11.68 -31.42 3.59
C LEU A 21 -11.35 -32.88 3.92
N GLN A 22 -11.75 -33.36 5.11
CA GLN A 22 -11.54 -34.73 5.59
C GLN A 22 -10.06 -35.15 5.66
N ALA A 23 -9.16 -34.16 5.78
CA ALA A 23 -7.73 -34.42 5.96
C ALA A 23 -7.47 -34.97 7.37
N ARG A 24 -6.67 -36.02 7.47
CA ARG A 24 -6.23 -36.57 8.76
C ARG A 24 -4.95 -35.87 9.17
N VAL A 25 -5.06 -34.86 10.03
CA VAL A 25 -3.92 -34.07 10.50
C VAL A 25 -3.96 -33.93 12.01
N GLU A 26 -2.86 -34.25 12.68
CA GLU A 26 -2.72 -34.00 14.11
C GLU A 26 -2.44 -32.50 14.36
N PRO A 27 -3.00 -31.88 15.41
CA PRO A 27 -2.77 -30.45 15.69
C PRO A 27 -1.30 -30.03 15.75
N ARG A 28 -0.43 -30.92 16.25
CA ARG A 28 1.03 -30.72 16.31
C ARG A 28 1.70 -30.56 14.94
N GLU A 29 1.11 -31.12 13.89
CA GLU A 29 1.63 -31.03 12.52
C GLU A 29 1.24 -29.73 11.82
N LEU A 30 0.19 -29.06 12.33
CA LEU A 30 -0.28 -27.76 11.85
C LEU A 30 0.45 -26.58 12.50
N ALA A 31 0.98 -26.75 13.73
CA ALA A 31 1.69 -25.67 14.41
C ALA A 31 2.86 -25.07 13.59
N PRO A 32 3.75 -25.87 12.96
CA PRO A 32 4.79 -25.33 12.09
C PRO A 32 4.25 -24.58 10.87
N ILE A 33 3.04 -24.93 10.40
CA ILE A 33 2.38 -24.28 9.25
C ILE A 33 1.81 -22.94 9.69
N THR A 34 1.22 -22.87 10.88
CA THR A 34 0.80 -21.60 11.50
C THR A 34 1.99 -20.65 11.61
N ASP A 35 3.13 -21.13 12.14
CA ASP A 35 4.35 -20.32 12.26
C ASP A 35 4.80 -19.80 10.91
N LEU A 36 4.81 -20.68 9.91
CA LEU A 36 5.19 -20.37 8.54
C LEU A 36 4.28 -19.31 7.91
N ILE A 37 2.99 -19.27 8.24
CA ILE A 37 2.04 -18.27 7.72
C ILE A 37 2.13 -16.95 8.47
N VAL A 38 2.06 -16.99 9.80
CA VAL A 38 1.90 -15.77 10.62
C VAL A 38 3.20 -14.97 10.67
N GLN A 39 4.35 -15.63 10.80
CA GLN A 39 5.62 -14.93 11.01
C GLN A 39 5.98 -13.99 9.85
N PRO A 40 5.97 -14.40 8.57
CA PRO A 40 6.31 -13.50 7.45
C PRO A 40 5.36 -12.29 7.36
N MET A 41 4.10 -12.46 7.73
CA MET A 41 3.08 -11.40 7.68
C MET A 41 3.15 -10.40 8.84
N THR A 42 4.02 -10.64 9.83
CA THR A 42 4.28 -9.73 10.95
C THR A 42 5.57 -8.92 10.77
N GLY A 43 6.17 -8.98 9.58
CA GLY A 43 7.34 -8.18 9.22
C GLY A 43 7.12 -6.67 9.36
N PRO A 44 8.19 -5.88 9.54
CA PRO A 44 8.09 -4.45 9.82
C PRO A 44 7.50 -3.62 8.67
N TRP A 45 7.41 -4.20 7.48
CA TRP A 45 6.88 -3.56 6.26
C TRP A 45 5.45 -3.98 5.93
N ARG A 46 4.84 -4.91 6.67
CA ARG A 46 3.48 -5.42 6.43
C ARG A 46 2.45 -4.60 7.23
N PHE A 47 1.80 -3.66 6.57
CA PHE A 47 0.78 -2.76 7.16
C PHE A 47 -0.63 -3.05 6.64
N PHE A 48 -0.75 -3.46 5.39
CA PHE A 48 -1.98 -3.90 4.74
C PHE A 48 -2.02 -5.44 4.68
N HIS A 49 -0.99 -6.07 4.12
CA HIS A 49 -0.92 -7.53 3.92
C HIS A 49 -0.48 -8.22 5.24
N THR A 50 -1.43 -8.31 6.18
CA THR A 50 -1.25 -8.77 7.56
C THR A 50 -2.08 -10.03 7.86
N PRO A 51 -1.89 -10.71 9.02
CA PRO A 51 -2.73 -11.84 9.38
C PRO A 51 -4.24 -11.48 9.44
N GLN A 52 -4.57 -10.26 9.86
CA GLN A 52 -5.96 -9.79 9.88
C GLN A 52 -6.57 -9.72 8.48
N HIS A 53 -5.76 -9.34 7.49
CA HIS A 53 -6.17 -9.26 6.09
C HIS A 53 -6.52 -10.66 5.56
N ILE A 54 -5.62 -11.63 5.66
CA ILE A 54 -5.88 -12.99 5.15
C ILE A 54 -7.09 -13.67 5.79
N PHE A 55 -7.35 -13.41 7.08
CA PHE A 55 -8.54 -13.96 7.75
C PHE A 55 -9.84 -13.35 7.24
N LYS A 56 -9.81 -12.10 6.77
CA LYS A 56 -10.96 -11.45 6.16
C LYS A 56 -11.19 -11.98 4.74
N VAL A 57 -10.11 -12.16 3.97
CA VAL A 57 -10.18 -12.69 2.60
C VAL A 57 -10.71 -14.13 2.59
N GLY A 58 -10.27 -14.97 3.53
CA GLY A 58 -10.71 -16.37 3.59
C GLY A 58 -12.18 -16.58 3.92
N GLY A 59 -12.86 -15.58 4.49
CA GLY A 59 -14.23 -15.76 4.95
C GLY A 59 -14.35 -16.83 6.05
N THR A 60 -15.49 -17.52 6.12
CA THR A 60 -15.80 -18.50 7.17
C THR A 60 -16.48 -19.77 6.66
N GLU A 61 -16.81 -19.86 5.37
CA GLU A 61 -17.81 -20.81 4.88
C GLU A 61 -17.21 -21.97 4.06
N ASP A 62 -16.15 -21.72 3.28
CA ASP A 62 -15.55 -22.72 2.41
C ASP A 62 -14.07 -22.95 2.76
N ALA A 63 -13.70 -24.23 2.91
CA ALA A 63 -12.35 -24.62 3.33
C ALA A 63 -11.26 -24.33 2.29
N ILE A 64 -11.57 -24.46 1.00
CA ILE A 64 -10.63 -24.14 -0.09
C ILE A 64 -10.37 -22.64 -0.11
N GLU A 65 -11.42 -21.83 0.04
CA GLU A 65 -11.28 -20.37 0.08
C GLU A 65 -10.46 -19.90 1.29
N VAL A 66 -10.70 -20.50 2.46
CA VAL A 66 -9.91 -20.22 3.67
C VAL A 66 -8.45 -20.58 3.43
N LEU A 67 -8.14 -21.78 2.92
CA LEU A 67 -6.76 -22.20 2.68
C LEU A 67 -6.08 -21.32 1.62
N ALA A 68 -6.74 -21.01 0.50
CA ALA A 68 -6.17 -20.11 -0.51
C ALA A 68 -5.82 -18.74 0.10
N ALA A 69 -6.73 -18.16 0.88
CA ALA A 69 -6.51 -16.86 1.49
C ALA A 69 -5.38 -16.86 2.53
N LEU A 70 -5.24 -17.91 3.33
CA LEU A 70 -4.16 -18.01 4.33
C LEU A 70 -2.77 -17.95 3.69
N PHE A 71 -2.63 -18.40 2.44
CA PHE A 71 -1.33 -18.47 1.77
C PHE A 71 -1.09 -17.39 0.71
N HIS A 72 -2.12 -16.77 0.11
CA HIS A 72 -1.93 -15.97 -1.12
C HIS A 72 -0.87 -14.86 -1.04
N ASP A 73 -0.78 -14.19 0.12
CA ASP A 73 0.14 -13.08 0.41
C ASP A 73 1.42 -13.48 1.17
N LEU A 74 1.64 -14.78 1.33
CA LEU A 74 2.69 -15.32 2.17
C LEU A 74 4.08 -14.86 1.74
N VAL A 75 4.35 -14.91 0.44
CA VAL A 75 5.58 -14.39 -0.17
C VAL A 75 5.26 -13.02 -0.80
N TYR A 76 5.97 -11.97 -0.39
CA TYR A 76 5.78 -10.63 -0.96
C TYR A 76 7.11 -9.90 -1.11
N VAL A 77 7.88 -10.30 -2.11
CA VAL A 77 9.30 -9.92 -2.24
C VAL A 77 9.51 -8.41 -2.35
N GLN A 78 8.59 -7.69 -2.99
CA GLN A 78 8.70 -6.24 -3.20
C GLN A 78 8.43 -5.44 -1.93
N VAL A 79 7.68 -6.00 -0.99
CA VAL A 79 7.40 -5.40 0.33
C VAL A 79 8.44 -5.85 1.34
N ASP A 80 8.82 -7.13 1.33
CA ASP A 80 9.75 -7.67 2.31
C ASP A 80 11.23 -7.50 1.92
N CYS A 81 11.51 -6.95 0.73
CA CYS A 81 12.84 -6.84 0.11
C CYS A 81 13.65 -8.17 0.07
N SER A 82 13.02 -9.30 0.36
CA SER A 82 13.65 -10.60 0.55
C SER A 82 12.57 -11.69 0.61
N ILE A 83 13.01 -12.95 0.55
CA ILE A 83 12.17 -14.11 0.88
C ILE A 83 12.54 -14.54 2.29
N ASN A 84 11.54 -14.70 3.15
CA ASN A 84 11.73 -15.21 4.51
C ASN A 84 12.46 -16.58 4.47
N PHE A 85 13.42 -16.77 5.37
CA PHE A 85 14.32 -17.93 5.33
C PHE A 85 13.57 -19.27 5.43
N GLN A 86 12.52 -19.34 6.25
CA GLN A 86 11.68 -20.53 6.40
C GLN A 86 10.90 -20.85 5.11
N LEU A 87 10.54 -19.83 4.32
CA LEU A 87 9.88 -20.01 3.01
C LEU A 87 10.87 -20.43 1.92
N SER A 88 12.13 -19.99 2.02
CA SER A 88 13.16 -20.22 0.99
C SER A 88 13.39 -21.71 0.68
N TYR A 89 13.23 -22.58 1.68
CA TYR A 89 13.32 -24.03 1.52
C TYR A 89 12.36 -24.59 0.45
N TYR A 90 11.16 -24.02 0.36
CA TYR A 90 10.13 -24.45 -0.59
C TYR A 90 10.27 -23.81 -1.98
N ILE A 91 11.03 -22.71 -2.09
CA ILE A 91 11.08 -21.86 -3.29
C ILE A 91 12.38 -22.05 -4.08
N THR A 92 13.50 -22.13 -3.37
CA THR A 92 14.85 -22.21 -3.99
C THR A 92 15.08 -23.44 -4.86
N PRO A 93 14.42 -24.61 -4.64
CA PRO A 93 14.53 -25.73 -5.57
C PRO A 93 13.97 -25.43 -6.97
N TYR A 94 13.05 -24.46 -7.09
CA TYR A 94 12.32 -24.20 -8.34
C TYR A 94 12.68 -22.88 -9.00
N THR A 95 13.26 -21.95 -8.24
CA THR A 95 13.60 -20.61 -8.73
C THR A 95 15.04 -20.25 -8.42
N LYS A 96 15.58 -19.32 -9.21
CA LYS A 96 16.92 -18.74 -9.02
C LYS A 96 16.87 -17.24 -9.27
N GLU A 97 17.80 -16.51 -8.65
CA GLU A 97 17.98 -15.10 -8.96
C GLU A 97 18.99 -14.93 -10.11
N VAL A 98 18.62 -14.14 -11.11
CA VAL A 98 19.46 -13.79 -12.26
C VAL A 98 19.37 -12.28 -12.44
N LYS A 99 20.49 -11.57 -12.25
CA LYS A 99 20.58 -10.11 -12.40
C LYS A 99 19.51 -9.35 -11.59
N GLY A 100 19.24 -9.78 -10.35
CA GLY A 100 18.25 -9.14 -9.48
C GLY A 100 16.79 -9.52 -9.77
N GLN A 101 16.54 -10.47 -10.67
CA GLN A 101 15.20 -10.95 -11.01
C GLN A 101 15.05 -12.43 -10.66
N LEU A 102 13.87 -12.83 -10.17
CA LEU A 102 13.56 -14.23 -9.94
C LEU A 102 13.17 -14.89 -11.26
N VAL A 103 13.72 -16.07 -11.52
CA VAL A 103 13.50 -16.86 -12.74
C VAL A 103 13.17 -18.28 -12.32
N ILE A 104 12.14 -18.87 -12.95
CA ILE A 104 11.89 -20.31 -12.82
C ILE A 104 13.09 -21.04 -13.43
N ARG A 105 13.61 -22.06 -12.75
CA ARG A 105 14.77 -22.82 -13.24
C ARG A 105 14.47 -23.46 -14.59
N GLU A 106 15.54 -23.74 -15.34
CA GLU A 106 15.45 -24.44 -16.62
C GLU A 106 15.03 -25.90 -16.38
N PRO A 107 14.45 -26.60 -17.38
CA PRO A 107 14.02 -27.98 -17.23
C PRO A 107 15.10 -28.94 -16.71
N SER A 108 16.38 -28.71 -17.08
CA SER A 108 17.52 -29.52 -16.63
C SER A 108 17.85 -29.35 -15.15
N ASP A 109 17.47 -28.23 -14.56
CA ASP A 109 17.80 -27.84 -13.19
C ASP A 109 16.61 -28.01 -12.23
N LEU A 110 15.42 -28.33 -12.76
CA LEU A 110 14.21 -28.54 -11.98
C LEU A 110 14.16 -29.97 -11.43
N PRO A 111 13.76 -30.16 -10.16
CA PRO A 111 13.46 -31.49 -9.64
C PRO A 111 12.22 -32.05 -10.34
N ALA A 112 12.16 -33.39 -10.46
CA ALA A 112 10.97 -34.07 -10.94
C ALA A 112 9.87 -34.01 -9.87
N ASP A 113 9.03 -32.98 -9.93
CA ASP A 113 8.01 -32.69 -8.93
C ASP A 113 6.66 -32.38 -9.59
N PRO A 114 5.72 -33.34 -9.62
CA PRO A 114 4.44 -33.18 -10.30
C PRO A 114 3.56 -32.10 -9.66
N MET A 115 3.70 -31.86 -8.35
CA MET A 115 2.92 -30.84 -7.64
C MET A 115 3.41 -29.44 -8.00
N PHE A 116 4.72 -29.23 -8.16
CA PHE A 116 5.24 -27.98 -8.70
C PHE A 116 4.78 -27.74 -10.14
N GLU A 117 4.87 -28.76 -11.00
CA GLU A 117 4.41 -28.65 -12.38
C GLU A 117 2.90 -28.32 -12.47
N MET A 118 2.10 -28.85 -11.56
CA MET A 118 0.67 -28.53 -11.45
C MET A 118 0.47 -27.04 -11.12
N VAL A 119 1.22 -26.49 -10.16
CA VAL A 119 1.17 -25.05 -9.84
C VAL A 119 1.55 -24.20 -11.05
N ALA A 120 2.67 -24.52 -11.71
CA ALA A 120 3.12 -23.83 -12.91
C ALA A 120 2.07 -23.87 -14.04
N SER A 121 1.42 -25.02 -14.22
CA SER A 121 0.35 -25.21 -15.22
C SER A 121 -0.87 -24.32 -14.95
N VAL A 122 -1.34 -24.23 -13.70
CA VAL A 122 -2.47 -23.34 -13.33
C VAL A 122 -2.14 -21.87 -13.54
N PHE A 123 -0.91 -21.46 -13.20
CA PHE A 123 -0.44 -20.09 -13.45
C PHE A 123 -0.12 -19.82 -14.91
N GLY A 124 0.01 -20.86 -15.75
CA GLY A 124 0.46 -20.73 -17.13
C GLY A 124 1.93 -20.27 -17.23
N PHE A 125 2.73 -20.59 -16.23
CA PHE A 125 4.16 -20.27 -16.20
C PHE A 125 4.99 -21.45 -16.70
N VAL A 126 6.13 -21.13 -17.31
CA VAL A 126 7.02 -22.13 -17.91
C VAL A 126 8.44 -22.07 -17.32
N PRO A 127 9.19 -23.19 -17.34
CA PRO A 127 10.61 -23.19 -17.00
C PRO A 127 11.40 -22.12 -17.76
N GLY A 128 12.40 -21.51 -17.11
CA GLY A 128 13.20 -20.41 -17.68
C GLY A 128 12.49 -19.04 -17.69
N GLN A 129 11.20 -18.95 -17.36
CA GLN A 129 10.47 -17.69 -17.35
C GLN A 129 10.93 -16.77 -16.21
N VAL A 130 11.15 -15.49 -16.53
CA VAL A 130 11.36 -14.43 -15.54
C VAL A 130 10.03 -14.11 -14.85
N LEU A 131 10.00 -14.22 -13.53
CA LEU A 131 8.85 -13.85 -12.70
C LEU A 131 8.79 -12.32 -12.59
N GLN A 132 7.66 -11.74 -13.00
CA GLN A 132 7.45 -10.30 -12.99
C GLN A 132 6.63 -9.89 -11.76
N PRO A 133 7.07 -8.89 -10.99
CA PRO A 133 6.38 -8.41 -9.79
C PRO A 133 4.88 -8.15 -9.97
N PHE A 134 4.49 -7.56 -11.10
CA PHE A 134 3.11 -7.15 -11.38
C PHE A 134 2.33 -8.17 -12.23
N ALA A 135 2.91 -9.36 -12.48
CA ALA A 135 2.25 -10.42 -13.23
C ALA A 135 2.22 -11.75 -12.47
N GLY A 136 2.04 -11.69 -11.15
CA GLY A 136 1.75 -12.86 -10.33
C GLY A 136 2.96 -13.55 -9.68
N GLN A 137 4.11 -12.88 -9.61
CA GLN A 137 5.31 -13.45 -8.95
C GLN A 137 5.02 -13.89 -7.51
N ASN A 138 4.39 -13.04 -6.71
CA ASN A 138 4.19 -13.29 -5.30
C ASN A 138 3.19 -14.42 -5.07
N GLU A 139 2.06 -14.36 -5.77
CA GLU A 139 1.00 -15.34 -5.72
C GLU A 139 1.50 -16.71 -6.19
N PHE A 140 2.34 -16.75 -7.22
CA PHE A 140 2.96 -18.00 -7.68
C PHE A 140 3.86 -18.62 -6.62
N LEU A 141 4.76 -17.82 -6.02
CA LEU A 141 5.66 -18.30 -4.97
C LEU A 141 4.88 -18.74 -3.72
N SER A 142 3.86 -17.97 -3.33
CA SER A 142 2.92 -18.32 -2.27
C SER A 142 2.18 -19.63 -2.55
N ALA A 143 1.72 -19.86 -3.79
CA ALA A 143 1.05 -21.09 -4.19
C ALA A 143 1.99 -22.31 -4.18
N VAL A 144 3.25 -22.14 -4.60
CA VAL A 144 4.28 -23.19 -4.48
C VAL A 144 4.46 -23.58 -3.01
N VAL A 145 4.60 -22.61 -2.11
CA VAL A 145 4.71 -22.90 -0.67
C VAL A 145 3.44 -23.59 -0.14
N ALA A 146 2.25 -23.08 -0.50
CA ALA A 146 0.98 -23.65 -0.07
C ALA A 146 0.86 -25.13 -0.44
N VAL A 147 1.15 -25.47 -1.70
CA VAL A 147 1.08 -26.85 -2.19
C VAL A 147 2.11 -27.72 -1.48
N LYS A 148 3.37 -27.29 -1.39
CA LYS A 148 4.43 -28.09 -0.75
C LYS A 148 4.17 -28.38 0.72
N VAL A 149 3.52 -27.46 1.42
CA VAL A 149 3.19 -27.63 2.84
C VAL A 149 1.96 -28.53 3.03
N LEU A 150 0.99 -28.46 2.12
CA LEU A 150 -0.31 -29.15 2.22
C LEU A 150 -0.38 -30.49 1.48
N GLU A 151 0.55 -30.79 0.56
CA GLU A 151 0.51 -32.00 -0.29
C GLU A 151 0.55 -33.32 0.48
N ARG A 152 1.08 -33.31 1.71
CA ARG A 152 1.07 -34.48 2.60
C ARG A 152 -0.29 -34.75 3.25
N PHE A 153 -1.23 -33.79 3.22
CA PHE A 153 -2.50 -33.87 3.92
C PHE A 153 -3.71 -33.88 2.98
N LEU A 154 -3.60 -33.20 1.84
CA LEU A 154 -4.71 -32.95 0.93
C LEU A 154 -4.52 -33.70 -0.38
N GLN A 155 -5.64 -34.09 -0.98
CA GLN A 155 -5.65 -34.67 -2.32
C GLN A 155 -5.29 -33.62 -3.38
N PRO A 156 -4.68 -34.01 -4.51
CA PRO A 156 -4.34 -33.11 -5.61
C PRO A 156 -5.53 -32.26 -6.10
N GLU A 157 -6.74 -32.81 -6.09
CA GLU A 157 -7.99 -32.13 -6.47
C GLU A 157 -8.34 -30.96 -5.53
N HIS A 158 -7.97 -31.04 -4.25
CA HIS A 158 -8.12 -29.91 -3.33
C HIS A 158 -7.00 -28.88 -3.55
N LEU A 159 -5.78 -29.35 -3.75
CA LEU A 159 -4.61 -28.47 -3.96
C LEU A 159 -4.78 -27.61 -5.21
N ILE A 160 -5.24 -28.17 -6.33
CA ILE A 160 -5.44 -27.40 -7.56
C ILE A 160 -6.49 -26.29 -7.40
N GLN A 161 -7.54 -26.52 -6.59
CA GLN A 161 -8.54 -25.49 -6.29
C GLN A 161 -7.97 -24.38 -5.39
N ILE A 162 -7.11 -24.73 -4.42
CA ILE A 162 -6.40 -23.76 -3.58
C ILE A 162 -5.47 -22.90 -4.45
N VAL A 163 -4.70 -23.52 -5.35
CA VAL A 163 -3.83 -22.84 -6.30
C VAL A 163 -4.62 -21.91 -7.21
N ALA A 164 -5.79 -22.34 -7.71
CA ALA A 164 -6.68 -21.49 -8.51
C ALA A 164 -7.15 -20.26 -7.72
N GLY A 165 -7.47 -20.44 -6.43
CA GLY A 165 -7.83 -19.35 -5.52
C GLY A 165 -6.72 -18.33 -5.36
N ILE A 166 -5.47 -18.78 -5.16
CA ILE A 166 -4.28 -17.91 -5.05
C ILE A 166 -3.97 -17.24 -6.39
N GLU A 167 -4.03 -17.96 -7.51
CA GLU A 167 -3.82 -17.39 -8.85
C GLU A 167 -4.82 -16.26 -9.14
N ALA A 168 -6.07 -16.43 -8.70
CA ALA A 168 -7.09 -15.42 -8.90
C ALA A 168 -6.79 -14.13 -8.13
N THR A 169 -6.03 -14.14 -7.02
CA THR A 169 -5.72 -12.90 -6.29
C THR A 169 -4.74 -11.99 -7.02
N ILE A 170 -4.07 -12.44 -8.08
CA ILE A 170 -3.24 -11.55 -8.93
C ILE A 170 -4.12 -10.41 -9.46
N PRO A 171 -3.94 -9.16 -9.00
CA PRO A 171 -4.95 -8.13 -9.15
C PRO A 171 -4.88 -7.42 -10.51
N PHE A 172 -5.97 -6.74 -10.86
CA PHE A 172 -6.05 -5.77 -11.98
C PHE A 172 -5.63 -6.26 -13.37
N ARG A 173 -5.66 -7.57 -13.60
CA ARG A 173 -5.35 -8.17 -14.90
C ARG A 173 -6.45 -7.86 -15.91
N SER A 174 -6.00 -7.49 -17.11
CA SER A 174 -6.89 -7.26 -18.25
C SER A 174 -7.27 -8.58 -18.92
N SER A 175 -8.37 -8.56 -19.69
CA SER A 175 -8.68 -9.63 -20.63
C SER A 175 -7.53 -9.86 -21.61
N SER A 176 -7.44 -11.07 -22.18
CA SER A 176 -6.46 -11.35 -23.23
C SER A 176 -6.72 -10.51 -24.49
N GLU A 177 -5.77 -10.52 -25.42
CA GLU A 177 -5.92 -9.91 -26.74
C GLU A 177 -7.13 -10.47 -27.50
N ASP A 178 -7.43 -11.76 -27.30
CA ASP A 178 -8.62 -12.43 -27.85
C ASP A 178 -9.94 -12.10 -27.12
N GLY A 179 -9.90 -11.17 -26.15
CA GLY A 179 -11.07 -10.73 -25.38
C GLY A 179 -11.49 -11.65 -24.23
N LEU A 180 -10.76 -12.73 -23.97
CA LEU A 180 -11.10 -13.72 -22.94
C LEU A 180 -10.87 -13.14 -21.53
N ALA A 181 -11.86 -13.28 -20.65
CA ALA A 181 -11.75 -12.78 -19.29
C ALA A 181 -10.75 -13.61 -18.46
N VAL A 182 -10.26 -13.02 -17.37
CA VAL A 182 -9.28 -13.68 -16.49
C VAL A 182 -9.81 -15.00 -15.92
N SER A 183 -11.07 -15.03 -15.49
CA SER A 183 -11.69 -16.23 -14.93
C SER A 183 -11.88 -17.34 -15.96
N ASP A 184 -12.18 -17.01 -17.22
CA ASP A 184 -12.29 -18.01 -18.29
C ASP A 184 -10.93 -18.62 -18.64
N ARG A 185 -9.85 -17.81 -18.64
CA ARG A 185 -8.48 -18.32 -18.79
C ARG A 185 -8.07 -19.24 -17.64
N LEU A 186 -8.47 -18.91 -16.41
CA LEU A 186 -8.24 -19.78 -15.28
C LEU A 186 -8.98 -21.12 -15.47
N PHE A 187 -10.24 -21.09 -15.91
CA PHE A 187 -10.99 -22.30 -16.23
C PHE A 187 -10.28 -23.17 -17.28
N GLN A 188 -9.85 -22.59 -18.41
CA GLN A 188 -9.13 -23.33 -19.45
C GLN A 188 -7.83 -23.96 -18.94
N ARG A 189 -7.05 -23.22 -18.14
CA ARG A 189 -5.82 -23.77 -17.54
C ARG A 189 -6.13 -24.89 -16.55
N LEU A 190 -7.23 -24.80 -15.80
CA LEU A 190 -7.67 -25.88 -14.92
C LEU A 190 -8.06 -27.14 -15.70
N GLN A 191 -8.80 -27.01 -16.81
CA GLN A 191 -9.13 -28.16 -17.67
C GLN A 191 -7.86 -28.85 -18.17
N VAL A 192 -6.94 -28.09 -18.79
CA VAL A 192 -5.66 -28.62 -19.29
C VAL A 192 -4.84 -29.28 -18.19
N THR A 193 -4.84 -28.69 -16.99
CA THR A 193 -4.10 -29.23 -15.85
C THR A 193 -4.75 -30.52 -15.34
N CYS A 194 -6.07 -30.56 -15.18
CA CYS A 194 -6.78 -31.77 -14.76
C CYS A 194 -6.55 -32.93 -15.73
N ASP A 195 -6.60 -32.67 -17.04
CA ASP A 195 -6.30 -33.67 -18.07
C ASP A 195 -4.83 -34.14 -17.99
N LYS A 196 -3.88 -33.20 -17.88
CA LYS A 196 -2.44 -33.53 -17.79
C LYS A 196 -2.10 -34.40 -16.58
N PHE A 197 -2.74 -34.15 -15.45
CA PHE A 197 -2.44 -34.82 -14.17
C PHE A 197 -3.44 -35.93 -13.79
N ASN A 198 -4.37 -36.26 -14.69
CA ASN A 198 -5.43 -37.27 -14.47
C ASN A 198 -6.23 -37.03 -13.17
N LEU A 199 -6.63 -35.78 -12.94
CA LEU A 199 -7.43 -35.40 -11.77
C LEU A 199 -8.91 -35.68 -12.04
N ASN A 200 -9.61 -36.29 -11.09
CA ASN A 200 -11.00 -36.70 -11.27
C ASN A 200 -11.99 -35.58 -10.90
N LEU A 201 -11.80 -34.39 -11.47
CA LEU A 201 -12.74 -33.26 -11.30
C LEU A 201 -13.68 -33.19 -12.50
N SER A 202 -14.98 -33.22 -12.21
CA SER A 202 -16.03 -32.96 -13.20
C SER A 202 -16.00 -31.49 -13.69
N GLU A 203 -16.64 -31.23 -14.83
CA GLU A 203 -16.73 -29.88 -15.36
C GLU A 203 -17.47 -28.94 -14.39
N GLU A 204 -18.50 -29.43 -13.71
CA GLU A 204 -19.22 -28.72 -12.66
C GLU A 204 -18.32 -28.34 -11.48
N GLU A 205 -17.46 -29.25 -11.04
CA GLU A 205 -16.49 -28.97 -9.97
C GLU A 205 -15.44 -27.94 -10.40
N LEU A 206 -15.01 -27.96 -11.66
CA LEU A 206 -14.13 -26.93 -12.21
C LEU A 206 -14.82 -25.56 -12.27
N PHE A 207 -16.10 -25.50 -12.63
CA PHE A 207 -16.86 -24.25 -12.56
C PHE A 207 -16.94 -23.71 -11.12
N GLU A 208 -17.23 -24.57 -10.15
CA GLU A 208 -17.27 -24.17 -8.76
C GLU A 208 -15.89 -23.76 -8.21
N ALA A 209 -14.80 -24.41 -8.64
CA ALA A 209 -13.43 -24.01 -8.30
C ALA A 209 -13.13 -22.58 -8.74
N VAL A 210 -13.52 -22.21 -9.97
CA VAL A 210 -13.33 -20.84 -10.48
C VAL A 210 -14.23 -19.84 -9.75
N LYS A 211 -15.47 -20.22 -9.39
CA LYS A 211 -16.34 -19.36 -8.57
C LYS A 211 -15.76 -19.09 -7.18
N LYS A 212 -15.21 -20.13 -6.51
CA LYS A 212 -14.47 -19.97 -5.24
C LYS A 212 -13.31 -18.99 -5.41
N ALA A 213 -12.52 -19.15 -6.47
CA ALA A 213 -11.40 -18.26 -6.78
C ALA A 213 -11.85 -16.80 -7.03
N VAL A 214 -12.98 -16.60 -7.71
CA VAL A 214 -13.61 -15.27 -7.88
C VAL A 214 -14.04 -14.68 -6.54
N ARG A 215 -14.62 -15.48 -5.62
CA ARG A 215 -15.00 -14.98 -4.28
C ARG A 215 -13.78 -14.55 -3.46
N VAL A 216 -12.71 -15.34 -3.45
CA VAL A 216 -11.46 -15.01 -2.76
C VAL A 216 -10.87 -13.71 -3.32
N SER A 217 -10.66 -13.64 -4.64
CA SER A 217 -10.08 -12.45 -5.29
C SER A 217 -10.94 -11.18 -5.12
N ASN A 218 -12.26 -11.28 -5.18
CA ASN A 218 -13.14 -10.14 -4.91
C ASN A 218 -13.08 -9.67 -3.44
N ARG A 219 -12.90 -10.58 -2.48
CA ARG A 219 -12.76 -10.22 -1.06
C ARG A 219 -11.43 -9.55 -0.76
N ASP A 220 -10.36 -9.98 -1.42
CA ASP A 220 -9.02 -9.37 -1.34
C ASP A 220 -9.08 -7.87 -1.70
N VAL A 221 -9.69 -7.55 -2.84
CA VAL A 221 -9.85 -6.16 -3.30
C VAL A 221 -11.14 -5.47 -2.81
N ALA A 222 -11.88 -6.07 -1.87
CA ALA A 222 -13.20 -5.56 -1.45
C ALA A 222 -13.18 -4.12 -0.90
N SER A 223 -12.01 -3.63 -0.46
CA SER A 223 -11.85 -2.25 0.02
C SER A 223 -12.23 -1.20 -1.03
N PHE A 224 -12.07 -1.49 -2.33
CA PHE A 224 -12.43 -0.58 -3.41
C PHE A 224 -13.93 -0.29 -3.47
N ALA A 225 -14.78 -1.24 -3.06
CA ALA A 225 -16.24 -1.06 -3.01
C ALA A 225 -16.75 -0.67 -1.61
N HIS A 226 -15.89 -0.14 -0.73
CA HIS A 226 -16.35 0.29 0.58
C HIS A 226 -17.32 1.48 0.45
N PRO A 227 -18.51 1.45 1.10
CA PRO A 227 -19.53 2.48 0.92
C PRO A 227 -19.12 3.86 1.48
N ASN A 228 -18.25 3.86 2.49
CA ASN A 228 -17.62 5.07 3.01
C ASN A 228 -16.21 5.26 2.42
N PRO A 229 -15.97 6.31 1.61
CA PRO A 229 -14.67 6.59 1.00
C PRO A 229 -13.51 6.78 1.99
N ALA A 230 -13.80 7.25 3.22
CA ALA A 230 -12.78 7.45 4.25
C ALA A 230 -12.12 6.13 4.69
N HIS A 231 -12.86 5.02 4.67
CA HIS A 231 -12.33 3.69 4.97
C HIS A 231 -11.60 3.08 3.77
N PHE A 232 -12.08 3.32 2.55
CA PHE A 232 -11.36 2.95 1.33
C PHE A 232 -9.98 3.60 1.32
N LEU A 233 -9.90 4.92 1.48
CA LEU A 233 -8.64 5.65 1.53
C LEU A 233 -7.74 5.26 2.70
N ALA A 234 -8.31 4.92 3.86
CA ALA A 234 -7.52 4.42 4.99
C ALA A 234 -6.79 3.11 4.65
N ASN A 235 -7.46 2.20 3.94
CA ASN A 235 -6.86 0.96 3.46
C ASN A 235 -5.79 1.23 2.39
N THR A 236 -6.06 2.15 1.46
CA THR A 236 -5.06 2.62 0.48
C THR A 236 -3.84 3.21 1.18
N TRP A 237 -4.02 3.98 2.25
CA TRP A 237 -2.91 4.57 2.98
C TRP A 237 -2.00 3.52 3.60
N ASN A 238 -2.55 2.41 4.10
CA ASN A 238 -1.74 1.32 4.66
C ASN A 238 -0.76 0.71 3.64
N LEU A 239 -0.98 0.86 2.33
CA LEU A 239 -0.05 0.39 1.29
C LEU A 239 1.16 1.32 1.07
N LEU A 240 1.08 2.59 1.48
CA LEU A 240 2.17 3.55 1.30
C LEU A 240 3.49 3.11 1.95
N PRO A 241 3.53 2.74 3.25
CA PRO A 241 4.77 2.31 3.89
C PRO A 241 5.28 0.97 3.38
N GLU A 242 4.41 0.10 2.88
CA GLU A 242 4.82 -1.21 2.33
C GLU A 242 5.61 -1.09 1.02
N THR A 243 5.36 -0.02 0.25
CA THR A 243 6.02 0.22 -1.04
C THR A 243 7.02 1.38 -0.98
N ASN A 244 7.16 2.02 0.19
CA ASN A 244 8.04 3.17 0.43
C ASN A 244 8.60 3.11 1.87
N HIS A 245 9.62 2.27 2.07
CA HIS A 245 10.18 1.98 3.39
C HIS A 245 10.74 3.20 4.14
N ASN A 246 11.07 4.29 3.43
CA ASN A 246 11.50 5.54 4.04
C ASN A 246 10.45 6.10 5.02
N LEU A 247 9.16 5.85 4.79
CA LEU A 247 8.06 6.35 5.61
C LEU A 247 7.94 5.71 7.01
N ILE A 248 8.64 4.61 7.25
CA ILE A 248 8.56 3.89 8.54
C ILE A 248 9.28 4.66 9.65
N ASN A 249 10.32 5.41 9.29
CA ASN A 249 11.05 6.25 10.23
C ASN A 249 10.52 7.68 10.18
N CYS A 250 10.32 8.33 11.33
CA CYS A 250 9.84 9.72 11.41
C CYS A 250 10.81 10.79 10.83
N SER A 251 11.92 10.37 10.21
CA SER A 251 12.97 11.22 9.65
C SER A 251 12.93 11.32 8.12
N TYR A 252 11.86 10.86 7.47
CA TYR A 252 11.75 10.92 6.01
C TYR A 252 11.71 12.38 5.51
N THR A 253 12.21 12.58 4.29
CA THR A 253 12.29 13.91 3.66
C THR A 253 10.96 14.32 3.03
N VAL A 254 10.81 15.60 2.71
CA VAL A 254 9.69 16.09 1.90
C VAL A 254 9.60 15.30 0.58
N ARG A 255 10.75 15.06 -0.04
CA ARG A 255 10.89 14.31 -1.29
C ARG A 255 10.42 12.86 -1.16
N ASP A 256 10.77 12.17 -0.07
CA ASP A 256 10.35 10.78 0.18
C ASP A 256 8.83 10.66 0.25
N TYR A 257 8.19 11.55 1.01
CA TYR A 257 6.74 11.56 1.15
C TYR A 257 6.04 11.93 -0.16
N ARG A 258 6.58 12.90 -0.88
CA ARG A 258 6.07 13.28 -2.21
C ARG A 258 6.21 12.14 -3.22
N LEU A 259 7.33 11.40 -3.25
CA LEU A 259 7.50 10.21 -4.09
C LEU A 259 6.44 9.14 -3.78
N ALA A 260 6.20 8.87 -2.50
CA ALA A 260 5.20 7.90 -2.08
C ALA A 260 3.79 8.30 -2.54
N LEU A 261 3.40 9.58 -2.34
CA LEU A 261 2.12 10.10 -2.82
C LEU A 261 2.02 10.08 -4.35
N GLN A 262 3.09 10.45 -5.07
CA GLN A 262 3.10 10.45 -6.53
C GLN A 262 2.93 9.04 -7.10
N LYS A 263 3.59 8.03 -6.53
CA LYS A 263 3.40 6.63 -6.97
C LYS A 263 1.96 6.17 -6.76
N MET A 264 1.37 6.47 -5.60
CA MET A 264 -0.02 6.10 -5.29
C MET A 264 -1.02 6.85 -6.19
N GLU A 265 -0.79 8.14 -6.43
CA GLU A 265 -1.59 8.94 -7.36
C GLU A 265 -1.50 8.39 -8.79
N GLY A 266 -0.29 8.03 -9.25
CA GLY A 266 -0.08 7.39 -10.55
C GLY A 266 -0.82 6.06 -10.68
N PHE A 267 -0.72 5.21 -9.64
CA PHE A 267 -1.44 3.94 -9.58
C PHE A 267 -2.96 4.13 -9.68
N MET A 268 -3.55 5.05 -8.90
CA MET A 268 -4.99 5.32 -8.92
C MET A 268 -5.48 5.89 -10.26
N ASN A 269 -4.64 6.63 -10.98
CA ASN A 269 -4.97 7.14 -12.32
C ASN A 269 -4.83 6.08 -13.41
N PHE A 270 -3.90 5.12 -13.25
CA PHE A 270 -3.71 4.02 -14.19
C PHE A 270 -4.78 2.92 -14.04
N LEU A 271 -5.28 2.72 -12.82
CA LEU A 271 -6.23 1.66 -12.53
C LEU A 271 -7.57 1.87 -13.23
N ARG A 272 -7.98 0.86 -13.99
CA ARG A 272 -9.29 0.81 -14.66
C ARG A 272 -10.33 0.16 -13.74
N PRO A 273 -11.50 0.77 -13.52
CA PRO A 273 -12.52 0.19 -12.64
C PRO A 273 -12.96 -1.22 -13.05
N GLU A 274 -12.98 -1.50 -14.35
CA GLU A 274 -13.47 -2.76 -14.95
C GLU A 274 -12.63 -3.99 -14.56
N VAL A 275 -11.39 -3.80 -14.11
CA VAL A 275 -10.47 -4.90 -13.76
C VAL A 275 -10.37 -5.15 -12.24
N ILE A 276 -11.12 -4.39 -11.43
CA ILE A 276 -11.09 -4.52 -9.97
C ILE A 276 -11.84 -5.78 -9.55
N PHE A 277 -13.15 -5.81 -9.80
CA PHE A 277 -14.01 -6.93 -9.44
C PHE A 277 -14.18 -7.87 -10.62
N ARG A 278 -14.40 -9.14 -10.30
CA ARG A 278 -14.64 -10.19 -11.29
C ARG A 278 -16.02 -10.79 -11.11
N GLN A 279 -16.57 -11.24 -12.22
CA GLN A 279 -17.77 -12.06 -12.26
C GLN A 279 -17.53 -13.27 -13.14
N TYR A 280 -17.99 -14.44 -12.70
CA TYR A 280 -17.91 -15.67 -13.45
C TYR A 280 -19.18 -16.49 -13.27
N ARG A 281 -19.87 -16.78 -14.38
CA ARG A 281 -21.09 -17.61 -14.42
C ARG A 281 -22.10 -17.26 -13.30
N GLY A 282 -22.39 -15.96 -13.17
CA GLY A 282 -23.36 -15.44 -12.19
C GLY A 282 -22.86 -15.31 -10.75
N GLU A 283 -21.56 -15.55 -10.49
CA GLU A 283 -20.92 -15.32 -9.20
C GLU A 283 -19.91 -14.16 -9.27
N PRO A 284 -20.06 -13.09 -8.50
CA PRO A 284 -21.24 -12.77 -7.67
C PRO A 284 -22.46 -12.47 -8.58
N SER A 285 -23.65 -12.36 -7.99
CA SER A 285 -24.84 -11.96 -8.76
C SER A 285 -24.65 -10.63 -9.51
N ASP A 286 -25.30 -10.46 -10.65
CA ASP A 286 -25.22 -9.23 -11.47
C ASP A 286 -25.51 -7.96 -10.67
N ARG A 287 -26.46 -8.05 -9.73
CA ARG A 287 -26.82 -6.93 -8.86
C ARG A 287 -25.67 -6.55 -7.93
N ALA A 288 -25.04 -7.54 -7.29
CA ALA A 288 -23.91 -7.31 -6.42
C ALA A 288 -22.70 -6.78 -7.21
N PHE A 289 -22.42 -7.38 -8.37
CA PHE A 289 -21.34 -6.95 -9.25
C PHE A 289 -21.50 -5.48 -9.69
N LYS A 290 -22.68 -5.09 -10.18
CA LYS A 290 -22.97 -3.70 -10.58
C LYS A 290 -22.84 -2.70 -9.43
N LEU A 291 -23.24 -3.09 -8.22
CA LEU A 291 -23.09 -2.27 -7.03
C LEU A 291 -21.62 -2.06 -6.67
N TRP A 292 -20.82 -3.13 -6.71
CA TRP A 292 -19.38 -3.05 -6.43
C TRP A 292 -18.63 -2.24 -7.48
N ASP A 293 -18.90 -2.46 -8.77
CA ASP A 293 -18.30 -1.70 -9.88
C ASP A 293 -18.63 -0.20 -9.77
N SER A 294 -19.91 0.16 -9.58
CA SER A 294 -20.30 1.57 -9.44
C SER A 294 -19.68 2.25 -8.20
N THR A 295 -19.60 1.54 -7.07
CA THR A 295 -18.96 2.05 -5.86
C THR A 295 -17.45 2.21 -6.05
N ALA A 296 -16.79 1.25 -6.70
CA ALA A 296 -15.36 1.31 -7.02
C ALA A 296 -15.04 2.49 -7.94
N ARG A 297 -15.85 2.72 -8.97
CA ARG A 297 -15.73 3.91 -9.84
C ARG A 297 -15.81 5.21 -9.04
N LYS A 298 -16.82 5.35 -8.18
CA LYS A 298 -16.97 6.52 -7.32
C LYS A 298 -15.73 6.70 -6.43
N ASN A 299 -15.28 5.63 -5.76
CA ASN A 299 -14.15 5.67 -4.85
C ASN A 299 -12.83 5.99 -5.56
N LEU A 300 -12.60 5.48 -6.78
CA LEU A 300 -11.44 5.83 -7.58
C LEU A 300 -11.42 7.31 -7.95
N GLU A 301 -12.54 7.87 -8.41
CA GLU A 301 -12.60 9.30 -8.73
C GLU A 301 -12.37 10.17 -7.48
N ILE A 302 -12.88 9.76 -6.32
CA ILE A 302 -12.59 10.40 -5.03
C ILE A 302 -11.08 10.34 -4.74
N ALA A 303 -10.47 9.15 -4.85
CA ALA A 303 -9.04 8.98 -4.60
C ALA A 303 -8.17 9.82 -5.53
N LYS A 304 -8.48 9.87 -6.84
CA LYS A 304 -7.73 10.69 -7.82
C LYS A 304 -7.75 12.16 -7.43
N LEU A 305 -8.92 12.72 -7.12
CA LEU A 305 -9.04 14.13 -6.75
C LEU A 305 -8.40 14.42 -5.37
N TYR A 306 -8.58 13.53 -4.40
CA TYR A 306 -7.98 13.64 -3.07
C TYR A 306 -6.44 13.57 -3.12
N LEU A 307 -5.89 12.55 -3.76
CA LEU A 307 -4.44 12.35 -3.91
C LEU A 307 -3.82 13.48 -4.73
N GLY A 308 -4.45 13.88 -5.84
CA GLY A 308 -4.00 15.03 -6.63
C GLY A 308 -3.94 16.32 -5.78
N SER A 309 -4.95 16.55 -4.93
CA SER A 309 -4.97 17.71 -4.04
C SER A 309 -3.85 17.68 -3.00
N LYS A 310 -3.60 16.51 -2.37
CA LYS A 310 -2.45 16.34 -1.45
C LYS A 310 -1.11 16.46 -2.18
N LEU A 311 -1.03 15.98 -3.42
CA LEU A 311 0.19 16.02 -4.23
C LEU A 311 0.60 17.46 -4.56
N VAL A 312 -0.36 18.34 -4.88
CA VAL A 312 -0.11 19.78 -5.06
C VAL A 312 0.41 20.41 -3.78
N ALA A 313 -0.24 20.12 -2.64
CA ALA A 313 0.17 20.68 -1.36
C ALA A 313 1.62 20.29 -1.00
N ILE A 314 2.00 19.02 -1.16
CA ILE A 314 3.37 18.60 -0.89
C ILE A 314 4.36 19.12 -1.94
N ALA A 315 3.95 19.27 -3.22
CA ALA A 315 4.79 19.87 -4.25
C ALA A 315 5.21 21.30 -3.89
N PHE A 316 4.28 22.09 -3.35
CA PHE A 316 4.55 23.44 -2.89
C PHE A 316 5.59 23.44 -1.76
N ILE A 317 5.46 22.52 -0.81
CA ILE A 317 6.43 22.35 0.28
C ILE A 317 7.79 21.86 -0.24
N GLU A 318 7.82 20.95 -1.22
CA GLU A 318 9.07 20.48 -1.84
C GLU A 318 9.79 21.63 -2.57
N ALA A 319 9.05 22.44 -3.33
CA ALA A 319 9.58 23.62 -3.99
C ALA A 319 10.20 24.62 -3.00
N LEU A 320 9.54 24.90 -1.87
CA LEU A 320 10.14 25.71 -0.80
C LEU A 320 11.34 25.04 -0.15
N SER A 321 11.28 23.73 0.11
CA SER A 321 12.39 23.01 0.74
C SER A 321 13.66 23.03 -0.11
N SER A 322 13.51 23.12 -1.44
CA SER A 322 14.64 23.15 -2.37
C SER A 322 15.56 24.36 -2.18
N SER A 323 15.06 25.47 -1.62
CA SER A 323 15.90 26.64 -1.28
C SER A 323 16.73 26.44 -0.01
N ILE A 324 16.41 25.42 0.78
CA ILE A 324 17.12 25.07 2.02
C ILE A 324 18.15 23.98 1.75
N GLY A 325 17.76 22.93 1.01
CA GLY A 325 18.63 21.82 0.64
C GLY A 325 17.87 20.68 -0.04
N PRO A 326 18.60 19.66 -0.54
CA PRO A 326 17.99 18.55 -1.28
C PRO A 326 17.20 17.56 -0.40
N ASP A 327 17.63 17.35 0.84
CA ASP A 327 17.12 16.30 1.74
C ASP A 327 16.56 16.90 3.03
N VAL A 328 15.57 17.80 2.91
CA VAL A 328 14.94 18.43 4.06
C VAL A 328 13.93 17.48 4.71
N PRO A 329 14.06 17.14 6.01
CA PRO A 329 13.06 16.37 6.74
C PRO A 329 11.68 17.04 6.71
N LEU A 330 10.61 16.26 6.46
CA LEU A 330 9.26 16.83 6.38
C LEU A 330 8.85 17.55 7.68
N VAL A 331 9.26 16.99 8.82
CA VAL A 331 8.98 17.54 10.15
C VAL A 331 9.49 18.97 10.33
N ILE A 332 10.59 19.36 9.66
CA ILE A 332 11.11 20.73 9.72
C ILE A 332 10.18 21.70 8.98
N MET A 333 9.59 21.25 7.86
CA MET A 333 8.72 22.07 7.01
C MET A 333 7.27 22.14 7.51
N MET A 334 6.78 21.09 8.17
CA MET A 334 5.38 20.98 8.59
C MET A 334 5.14 21.00 10.10
N GLY A 335 6.20 20.79 10.92
CA GLY A 335 6.12 20.61 12.36
C GLY A 335 5.91 19.16 12.77
N ASN A 336 5.87 18.92 14.09
CA ASN A 336 5.79 17.57 14.67
C ASN A 336 4.46 16.85 14.36
N MET A 337 4.58 15.55 14.12
CA MET A 337 3.42 14.64 13.99
C MET A 337 2.68 14.49 15.33
N PRO A 338 1.37 14.15 15.32
CA PRO A 338 0.51 14.15 16.52
C PRO A 338 0.94 13.27 17.68
N ASN A 339 1.75 12.25 17.42
CA ASN A 339 2.14 11.28 18.45
C ASN A 339 3.45 11.67 19.18
N GLY A 340 4.06 12.81 18.87
CA GLY A 340 5.19 13.33 19.63
C GLY A 340 4.70 14.12 20.84
N ASN A 341 5.16 13.77 22.05
CA ASN A 341 4.91 14.49 23.32
C ASN A 341 5.56 15.90 23.36
N CYS A 342 5.51 16.66 22.28
CA CYS A 342 6.16 17.95 22.17
C CYS A 342 5.19 18.97 21.57
N ASP A 343 4.87 20.00 22.36
CA ASP A 343 4.05 21.18 22.01
C ASP A 343 4.73 22.10 20.98
N SER A 344 5.39 21.52 19.97
CA SER A 344 5.97 22.30 18.88
C SER A 344 4.86 22.80 17.96
N PRO A 345 4.94 24.07 17.50
CA PRO A 345 3.98 24.58 16.54
C PRO A 345 4.03 23.79 15.23
N ARG A 346 2.88 23.73 14.56
CA ARG A 346 2.75 23.13 13.24
C ARG A 346 2.45 24.20 12.21
N LEU A 347 2.75 23.90 10.95
CA LEU A 347 2.43 24.78 9.84
C LEU A 347 0.93 25.12 9.79
N GLU A 348 0.06 24.15 10.10
CA GLU A 348 -1.40 24.35 10.13
C GLU A 348 -1.85 25.47 11.10
N ASN A 349 -1.09 25.72 12.17
CA ASN A 349 -1.41 26.77 13.15
C ASN A 349 -1.21 28.19 12.60
N PHE A 350 -0.48 28.33 11.49
CA PHE A 350 -0.17 29.62 10.86
C PHE A 350 -1.01 29.88 9.60
N ILE A 351 -1.89 28.94 9.24
CA ILE A 351 -2.76 29.07 8.06
C ILE A 351 -4.12 29.68 8.49
N PRO A 352 -4.55 30.80 7.88
CA PRO A 352 -5.79 31.47 8.24
C PRO A 352 -7.02 30.75 7.69
N VAL A 353 -8.18 31.06 8.28
CA VAL A 353 -9.49 30.69 7.73
C VAL A 353 -9.75 31.51 6.46
N VAL A 354 -10.23 30.86 5.40
CA VAL A 354 -10.56 31.51 4.13
C VAL A 354 -11.96 32.14 4.22
N ALA A 355 -12.06 33.47 4.10
CA ALA A 355 -13.33 34.20 4.24
C ALA A 355 -14.36 33.85 3.16
N ASN A 356 -13.93 33.75 1.91
CA ASN A 356 -14.77 33.37 0.75
C ASN A 356 -14.41 31.96 0.28
N ALA A 357 -14.56 30.98 1.17
CA ALA A 357 -14.17 29.61 0.86
C ALA A 357 -14.95 29.05 -0.33
N TYR A 358 -14.23 28.41 -1.25
CA TYR A 358 -14.78 27.64 -2.36
C TYR A 358 -15.89 26.69 -1.89
N GLN A 359 -17.01 26.69 -2.61
CA GLN A 359 -18.11 25.78 -2.36
C GLN A 359 -18.07 24.62 -3.37
N PRO A 360 -18.05 23.36 -2.91
CA PRO A 360 -18.09 22.19 -3.78
C PRO A 360 -19.24 22.23 -4.79
N LYS A 361 -18.93 22.05 -6.08
CA LYS A 361 -19.89 22.12 -7.20
C LYS A 361 -20.73 20.84 -7.35
N ASN A 362 -20.25 19.71 -6.83
CA ASN A 362 -20.89 18.40 -6.97
C ASN A 362 -20.59 17.50 -5.76
N ASP A 363 -21.19 16.31 -5.73
CA ASP A 363 -21.04 15.36 -4.62
C ASP A 363 -19.62 14.82 -4.49
N LEU A 364 -18.91 14.61 -5.61
CA LEU A 364 -17.51 14.19 -5.60
C LEU A 364 -16.62 15.21 -4.87
N GLU A 365 -16.74 16.48 -5.20
CA GLU A 365 -16.00 17.56 -4.55
C GLU A 365 -16.39 17.72 -3.08
N ARG A 366 -17.67 17.51 -2.74
CA ARG A 366 -18.16 17.58 -1.36
C ARG A 366 -17.53 16.49 -0.50
N GLU A 367 -17.49 15.27 -1.02
CA GLU A 367 -16.84 14.12 -0.37
C GLU A 367 -15.35 14.36 -0.18
N VAL A 368 -14.65 14.83 -1.23
CA VAL A 368 -13.21 15.10 -1.17
C VAL A 368 -12.90 16.25 -0.21
N MET A 369 -13.67 17.34 -0.23
CA MET A 369 -13.51 18.44 0.73
C MET A 369 -13.65 17.92 2.17
N ASN A 370 -14.70 17.13 2.44
CA ASN A 370 -14.92 16.53 3.75
C ASN A 370 -13.76 15.61 4.18
N LEU A 371 -13.17 14.85 3.26
CA LEU A 371 -12.00 14.02 3.52
C LEU A 371 -10.73 14.83 3.80
N LEU A 372 -10.53 15.95 3.10
CA LEU A 372 -9.39 16.84 3.34
C LEU A 372 -9.50 17.53 4.70
N GLU A 373 -10.72 17.93 5.09
CA GLU A 373 -11.00 18.61 6.35
C GLU A 373 -11.00 17.68 7.57
N LYS A 374 -11.75 16.57 7.50
CA LYS A 374 -11.99 15.69 8.66
C LYS A 374 -11.06 14.47 8.69
N GLY A 375 -10.43 14.17 7.56
CA GLY A 375 -9.48 13.08 7.45
C GLY A 375 -10.06 11.71 7.08
N ARG A 376 -9.16 10.73 6.99
CA ARG A 376 -9.46 9.32 6.71
C ARG A 376 -9.98 8.62 7.97
N ALA A 377 -10.61 7.46 7.82
CA ALA A 377 -11.24 6.76 8.96
C ALA A 377 -10.25 6.14 9.98
N LYS A 378 -8.94 6.18 9.70
CA LYS A 378 -7.88 5.68 10.59
C LYS A 378 -6.64 6.55 10.46
N SER A 379 -5.93 6.72 11.58
CA SER A 379 -4.61 7.35 11.63
C SER A 379 -3.56 6.46 11.03
N ALA A 380 -2.69 7.07 10.22
CA ALA A 380 -1.37 6.53 9.96
C ALA A 380 -0.39 7.17 10.95
N LYS A 381 0.50 6.40 11.57
CA LYS A 381 1.50 6.97 12.50
C LYS A 381 2.46 7.95 11.82
N TYR A 382 2.65 7.80 10.51
CA TYR A 382 3.58 8.56 9.69
C TYR A 382 2.92 9.70 8.89
N ASP A 383 1.60 9.90 8.95
CA ASP A 383 0.90 10.95 8.18
C ASP A 383 -0.28 11.55 8.98
N LEU A 384 -0.67 12.79 8.67
CA LEU A 384 -1.86 13.40 9.22
C LEU A 384 -3.12 12.79 8.56
N GLU A 385 -4.14 12.53 9.37
CA GLU A 385 -5.43 12.02 8.88
C GLU A 385 -6.08 13.04 7.94
N HIS A 386 -6.19 14.30 8.38
CA HIS A 386 -6.62 15.45 7.60
C HIS A 386 -5.45 16.06 6.82
N SER A 387 -5.74 16.98 5.90
CA SER A 387 -4.74 17.57 4.99
C SER A 387 -4.85 19.09 4.98
N PRO A 388 -4.39 19.76 6.05
CA PRO A 388 -4.71 21.17 6.32
C PRO A 388 -4.25 22.12 5.20
N LEU A 389 -3.08 21.87 4.61
CA LEU A 389 -2.59 22.67 3.47
C LEU A 389 -3.45 22.48 2.23
N ALA A 390 -3.76 21.23 1.87
CA ALA A 390 -4.59 20.92 0.72
C ALA A 390 -6.02 21.49 0.92
N THR A 391 -6.57 21.41 2.14
CA THR A 391 -7.84 22.05 2.50
C THR A 391 -7.80 23.56 2.27
N PHE A 392 -6.77 24.25 2.76
CA PHE A 392 -6.62 25.69 2.56
C PHE A 392 -6.51 26.06 1.09
N MET A 393 -5.68 25.33 0.35
CA MET A 393 -5.50 25.50 -1.10
C MET A 393 -6.82 25.33 -1.85
N VAL A 394 -7.54 24.21 -1.64
CA VAL A 394 -8.85 23.98 -2.29
C VAL A 394 -9.85 25.06 -1.89
N LYS A 395 -9.92 25.48 -0.62
CA LYS A 395 -10.83 26.56 -0.20
C LYS A 395 -10.50 27.90 -0.84
N SER A 396 -9.24 28.15 -1.19
CA SER A 396 -8.83 29.44 -1.74
C SER A 396 -8.98 29.52 -3.25
N MET A 397 -8.68 28.44 -3.98
CA MET A 397 -8.67 28.45 -5.46
C MET A 397 -9.59 27.41 -6.13
N GLY A 398 -10.19 26.49 -5.37
CA GLY A 398 -11.13 25.49 -5.88
C GLY A 398 -10.46 24.28 -6.54
N PHE A 399 -11.26 23.23 -6.80
CA PHE A 399 -10.76 21.96 -7.34
C PHE A 399 -10.28 22.02 -8.79
N GLU A 400 -10.84 22.92 -9.60
CA GLU A 400 -10.45 23.10 -10.99
C GLU A 400 -9.01 23.60 -11.10
N GLU A 401 -8.67 24.62 -10.32
CA GLU A 401 -7.31 25.13 -10.23
C GLU A 401 -6.36 24.07 -9.64
N MET A 402 -6.78 23.33 -8.61
CA MET A 402 -5.98 22.23 -8.05
C MET A 402 -5.61 21.17 -9.08
N ARG A 403 -6.47 20.86 -10.05
CA ARG A 403 -6.15 19.93 -11.14
C ARG A 403 -5.09 20.51 -12.09
N CYS A 404 -5.21 21.79 -12.41
CA CYS A 404 -4.21 22.51 -13.22
C CYS A 404 -2.85 22.48 -12.50
N GLN A 405 -2.83 22.85 -11.22
CA GLN A 405 -1.63 22.83 -10.39
C GLN A 405 -1.05 21.42 -10.19
N CYS A 406 -1.89 20.36 -10.18
CA CYS A 406 -1.39 18.98 -10.12
C CYS A 406 -0.59 18.60 -11.37
N SER A 407 -1.06 19.02 -12.55
CA SER A 407 -0.32 18.81 -13.81
C SER A 407 1.02 19.52 -13.80
N ARG A 408 1.07 20.74 -13.25
CA ARG A 408 2.29 21.53 -13.11
C ARG A 408 3.24 20.98 -12.05
N ALA A 409 2.71 20.47 -10.95
CA ALA A 409 3.50 19.76 -9.94
C ALA A 409 4.22 18.56 -10.58
N LYS A 410 3.55 17.81 -11.46
CA LYS A 410 4.17 16.71 -12.22
C LYS A 410 5.29 17.20 -13.15
N ALA A 411 5.13 18.35 -13.80
CA ALA A 411 6.19 18.96 -14.61
C ALA A 411 7.40 19.41 -13.74
N PHE A 412 7.13 19.99 -12.56
CA PHE A 412 8.16 20.31 -11.57
C PHE A 412 8.93 19.06 -11.13
N PHE A 413 8.26 17.94 -10.85
CA PHE A 413 8.93 16.69 -10.46
C PHE A 413 9.81 16.10 -11.58
N LYS A 414 9.49 16.39 -12.84
CA LYS A 414 10.30 16.03 -14.01
C LYS A 414 11.42 17.03 -14.31
N GLN A 415 11.57 18.09 -13.50
CA GLN A 415 12.53 19.18 -13.70
C GLN A 415 12.27 19.99 -14.97
N GLU A 416 11.04 19.95 -15.49
CA GLU A 416 10.60 20.78 -16.63
C GLU A 416 10.22 22.20 -16.17
N LEU A 417 9.98 22.38 -14.86
CA LEU A 417 9.76 23.67 -14.20
C LEU A 417 10.73 23.83 -13.04
N THR A 418 11.23 25.05 -12.82
CA THR A 418 11.99 25.36 -11.59
C THR A 418 11.04 25.53 -10.40
N ALA A 419 11.57 25.46 -9.18
CA ALA A 419 10.78 25.70 -7.97
C ALA A 419 10.14 27.11 -7.94
N ILE A 420 10.88 28.11 -8.43
CA ILE A 420 10.42 29.51 -8.49
C ILE A 420 9.28 29.62 -9.51
N ASP A 421 9.47 29.08 -10.72
CA ASP A 421 8.43 29.14 -11.77
C ASP A 421 7.17 28.39 -11.32
N PHE A 422 7.33 27.22 -10.70
CA PHE A 422 6.22 26.45 -10.15
C PHE A 422 5.38 27.26 -9.16
N ILE A 423 6.02 27.89 -8.16
CA ILE A 423 5.36 28.72 -7.14
C ILE A 423 4.75 30.00 -7.74
N SER A 424 5.41 30.62 -8.72
CA SER A 424 5.00 31.93 -9.28
C SER A 424 3.63 31.93 -9.97
N GLU A 425 3.16 30.76 -10.39
CA GLU A 425 1.89 30.56 -11.08
C GLU A 425 0.75 30.15 -10.12
N PHE A 426 1.00 30.07 -8.81
CA PHE A 426 -0.09 30.05 -7.83
C PHE A 426 -0.68 31.46 -7.69
N ASP A 427 -1.93 31.55 -7.22
CA ASP A 427 -2.48 32.84 -6.77
C ASP A 427 -1.51 33.50 -5.77
N PRO A 428 -1.06 34.75 -6.01
CA PRO A 428 -0.06 35.40 -5.18
C PRO A 428 -0.46 35.51 -3.70
N THR A 429 -1.75 35.62 -3.41
CA THR A 429 -2.27 35.66 -2.04
C THR A 429 -2.12 34.30 -1.37
N VAL A 430 -2.47 33.22 -2.08
CA VAL A 430 -2.32 31.83 -1.60
C VAL A 430 -0.85 31.50 -1.37
N ALA A 431 0.01 31.78 -2.35
CA ALA A 431 1.44 31.52 -2.25
C ALA A 431 2.06 32.27 -1.07
N LYS A 432 1.74 33.56 -0.93
CA LYS A 432 2.22 34.38 0.18
C LYS A 432 1.82 33.81 1.54
N VAL A 433 0.55 33.43 1.73
CA VAL A 433 0.08 32.87 3.00
C VAL A 433 0.85 31.60 3.39
N LEU A 434 1.10 30.72 2.43
CA LEU A 434 1.83 29.47 2.67
C LEU A 434 3.32 29.72 2.97
N ILE A 435 3.97 30.61 2.21
CA ILE A 435 5.35 31.02 2.44
C ILE A 435 5.50 31.66 3.83
N ASP A 436 4.64 32.63 4.17
CA ASP A 436 4.63 33.30 5.47
C ASP A 436 4.39 32.29 6.61
N GLY A 437 3.55 31.28 6.39
CA GLY A 437 3.31 30.19 7.33
C GLY A 437 4.58 29.38 7.62
N VAL A 438 5.32 28.98 6.57
CA VAL A 438 6.60 28.27 6.71
C VAL A 438 7.62 29.16 7.41
N VAL A 439 7.75 30.43 7.02
CA VAL A 439 8.67 31.39 7.66
C VAL A 439 8.37 31.52 9.16
N LYS A 440 7.10 31.66 9.55
CA LYS A 440 6.69 31.72 10.98
C LYS A 440 7.01 30.44 11.75
N LEU A 441 6.90 29.27 11.11
CA LEU A 441 7.31 28.01 11.71
C LEU A 441 8.81 27.99 11.99
N PHE A 442 9.64 28.40 11.03
CA PHE A 442 11.09 28.51 11.22
C PHE A 442 11.48 29.54 12.29
N GLU A 443 10.81 30.69 12.35
CA GLU A 443 11.03 31.67 13.44
C GLU A 443 10.63 31.11 14.80
N SER A 444 9.63 30.22 14.86
CA SER A 444 9.27 29.52 16.08
C SER A 444 10.34 28.52 16.53
N HIS A 445 10.94 27.78 15.59
CA HIS A 445 12.08 26.89 15.87
C HIS A 445 13.30 27.69 16.37
N LYS A 446 13.63 28.79 15.70
CA LYS A 446 14.71 29.72 16.10
C LYS A 446 14.47 30.28 17.50
N SER A 447 13.23 30.68 17.81
CA SER A 447 12.85 31.17 19.14
C SER A 447 12.96 30.08 20.21
N ALA A 448 12.61 28.83 19.89
CA ALA A 448 12.78 27.70 20.82
C ALA A 448 14.26 27.44 21.15
N ILE A 449 15.14 27.41 20.15
CA ILE A 449 16.59 27.23 20.33
C ILE A 449 17.19 28.39 21.13
N SER A 450 16.80 29.63 20.81
CA SER A 450 17.30 30.84 21.48
C SER A 450 16.95 30.90 22.97
N ARG A 451 15.93 30.17 23.42
CA ARG A 451 15.51 30.09 24.84
C ARG A 451 16.31 29.08 25.65
N MET A 452 17.14 28.22 25.03
CA MET A 452 17.99 27.27 25.75
C MET A 452 19.03 28.03 26.59
N SER A 453 19.13 27.67 27.88
CA SER A 453 19.83 28.45 28.92
C SER A 453 21.29 28.78 28.63
N TRP A 454 21.96 27.98 27.79
CA TRP A 454 23.36 28.18 27.41
C TRP A 454 23.57 29.36 26.42
N VAL A 455 22.57 29.70 25.59
CA VAL A 455 22.64 30.84 24.65
C VAL A 455 22.51 32.18 25.39
N LYS A 456 21.69 32.25 26.44
CA LYS A 456 21.60 33.44 27.32
C LYS A 456 22.93 33.73 28.03
N ASN A 457 23.64 32.70 28.46
CA ASN A 457 24.92 32.86 29.16
C ASN A 457 26.07 33.29 28.24
N ARG A 458 26.00 33.04 26.92
CA ARG A 458 27.03 33.49 25.98
C ARG A 458 26.96 34.99 25.69
N ILE A 459 25.75 35.55 25.60
CA ILE A 459 25.53 37.00 25.48
C ILE A 459 26.02 37.71 26.76
N LEU A 460 25.79 37.10 27.94
CA LEU A 460 26.35 37.58 29.20
C LEU A 460 27.88 37.44 29.27
N TRP A 461 28.45 36.34 28.77
CA TRP A 461 29.89 36.11 28.71
C TRP A 461 30.61 37.11 27.78
N GLU A 462 30.05 37.39 26.60
CA GLU A 462 30.58 38.40 25.67
C GLU A 462 30.45 39.82 26.23
N SER A 463 29.42 40.12 27.01
CA SER A 463 29.32 41.38 27.76
C SER A 463 30.35 41.49 28.89
N CYS A 464 30.68 40.39 29.57
CA CYS A 464 31.74 40.35 30.59
C CYS A 464 33.16 40.44 30.00
N LEU A 465 33.39 39.91 28.79
CA LEU A 465 34.67 40.03 28.08
C LEU A 465 34.90 41.44 27.53
N ASN A 466 33.83 42.16 27.14
CA ASN A 466 33.94 43.54 26.68
C ASN A 466 34.05 44.55 27.83
N SER A 467 33.54 44.25 29.03
CA SER A 467 33.71 45.09 30.22
C SER A 467 35.05 44.89 30.94
N SER A 468 35.81 43.83 30.63
CA SER A 468 37.12 43.56 31.23
C SER A 468 38.30 44.15 30.43
N ASN A 469 38.04 44.72 29.25
CA ASN A 469 39.04 45.44 28.44
C ASN A 469 39.02 46.97 28.62
N SER A 470 38.14 47.53 29.46
CA SER A 470 38.07 48.97 29.73
C SER A 470 38.74 49.45 31.03
N ASP A 471 39.26 48.53 31.87
CA ASP A 471 39.81 48.87 33.20
C ASP A 471 41.34 48.67 33.34
N SER A 472 42.09 48.51 32.24
CA SER A 472 43.57 48.43 32.28
C SER A 472 44.31 49.72 31.92
N SER A 473 43.62 50.86 31.87
CA SER A 473 44.23 52.17 31.65
C SER A 473 43.94 53.18 32.76
N ALA A 474 44.23 52.83 34.02
CA ALA A 474 44.36 53.81 35.11
C ALA A 474 45.11 53.23 36.32
N ASN A 475 46.44 53.18 36.29
CA ASN A 475 47.29 53.81 37.30
C ASN A 475 48.79 53.61 37.03
N LYS A 476 49.53 54.68 37.31
CA LYS A 476 50.98 54.78 37.41
C LYS A 476 51.54 53.92 38.54
#